data_AF-A0A431LIM3-F1
#
_entry.id   AF-A0A431LIM3-F1
#
_cell.length_a   1.000
_cell.length_b   1.000
_cell.length_c   1.000
_cell.angle_alpha   90.00
_cell.angle_beta   90.00
_cell.angle_gamma   90.00
#
_symmetry.space_group_name_H-M   'P 1'
#
loop_
_entity.id
_entity.type
_entity.pdbx_description
1 polymer ?
#
loop_
_entity_poly.entity_id
_entity_poly.type
_entity_poly.pdbx_seq_one_letter_code
_entity_poly.pdbx_strand_id
1 'polypeptide(L)'
;MNSRVATLICLSFLYVGQACAQTQLEMNEQANSSATLIKKRAQKTLRTLSTKYAKTAGFKTKMDEAQELYENFVQAHINERFPVPKGEDDRALYGSIEGSCVGNIKEEMYKARLDELNAWSQPLPKADLAALKAEYNKVDKTLNDVYVKVKSGSAAKGKTGPTFRKNLTDAEVAWIAFRNSDSDAFALSGGSELFKWRKMIELTKSRTGQLKEWLNGAEEGDVCSGSIPLKQ
;
A
#
# COMPACT_ATOMS: atom_id res chain seq x y z
N MET A 1 -12.32 37.14 -68.83
CA MET A 1 -11.25 36.31 -68.24
C MET A 1 -11.41 36.26 -66.73
N ASN A 2 -11.91 35.12 -66.27
CA ASN A 2 -11.69 34.41 -65.01
C ASN A 2 -11.66 35.17 -63.67
N SER A 3 -12.82 35.09 -63.02
CA SER A 3 -13.03 34.96 -61.58
C SER A 3 -12.14 33.89 -60.93
N ARG A 4 -11.69 34.14 -59.69
CA ARG A 4 -11.87 33.22 -58.55
C ARG A 4 -11.37 33.85 -57.24
N VAL A 5 -12.34 34.28 -56.45
CA VAL A 5 -12.27 34.42 -54.99
C VAL A 5 -12.06 33.02 -54.41
N ALA A 6 -10.97 32.81 -53.67
CA ALA A 6 -10.76 31.59 -52.89
C ALA A 6 -10.87 31.93 -51.41
N THR A 7 -12.11 31.87 -50.91
CA THR A 7 -12.44 31.92 -49.49
C THR A 7 -11.77 30.74 -48.79
N LEU A 8 -10.79 31.02 -47.93
CA LEU A 8 -10.21 30.06 -47.00
C LEU A 8 -11.27 29.73 -45.94
N ILE A 9 -12.00 28.64 -46.14
CA ILE A 9 -12.89 28.05 -45.14
C ILE A 9 -11.98 27.44 -44.06
N CYS A 10 -11.93 28.10 -42.91
CA CYS A 10 -11.30 27.59 -41.70
C CYS A 10 -12.13 26.39 -41.22
N LEU A 11 -11.74 25.19 -41.63
CA LEU A 11 -12.25 23.91 -41.12
C LEU A 11 -11.76 23.73 -39.67
N SER A 12 -12.37 24.47 -38.75
CA SER A 12 -12.31 24.17 -37.32
C SER A 12 -13.30 23.04 -37.04
N PHE A 13 -12.95 21.83 -37.47
CA PHE A 13 -13.59 20.64 -36.93
C PHE A 13 -13.21 20.58 -35.46
N LEU A 14 -14.19 20.93 -34.63
CA LEU A 14 -14.26 20.68 -33.21
C LEU A 14 -13.71 19.28 -32.91
N TYR A 15 -12.50 19.20 -32.34
CA TYR A 15 -12.09 18.05 -31.56
C TYR A 15 -12.98 18.04 -30.31
N VAL A 16 -14.21 17.55 -30.46
CA VAL A 16 -14.97 17.03 -29.33
C VAL A 16 -14.20 15.79 -28.91
N GLY A 17 -13.27 15.96 -27.95
CA GLY A 17 -12.65 14.84 -27.29
C GLY A 17 -13.77 13.96 -26.76
N GLN A 18 -13.89 12.75 -27.30
CA GLN A 18 -14.80 11.73 -26.81
C GLN A 18 -14.42 11.42 -25.36
N ALA A 19 -15.08 12.10 -24.42
CA ALA A 19 -15.18 11.62 -23.06
C ALA A 19 -16.10 10.40 -23.10
N CYS A 20 -15.55 9.24 -23.48
CA CYS A 20 -16.27 7.98 -23.31
C CYS A 20 -16.50 7.80 -21.81
N ALA A 21 -17.77 7.82 -21.38
CA ALA A 21 -18.14 7.44 -20.04
C ALA A 21 -17.71 5.98 -19.83
N GLN A 22 -16.72 5.75 -18.96
CA GLN A 22 -16.25 4.41 -18.62
C GLN A 22 -17.29 3.72 -17.75
N THR A 23 -17.48 2.41 -17.95
CA THR A 23 -18.32 1.60 -17.06
C THR A 23 -17.60 1.34 -15.73
N GLN A 24 -18.34 1.07 -14.65
CA GLN A 24 -17.74 0.69 -13.37
C GLN A 24 -16.89 -0.58 -13.48
N LEU A 25 -17.26 -1.50 -14.39
CA LEU A 25 -16.48 -2.70 -14.65
C LEU A 25 -15.11 -2.36 -15.28
N GLU A 26 -15.09 -1.49 -16.28
CA GLU A 26 -13.86 -1.01 -16.92
C GLU A 26 -12.98 -0.23 -15.92
N MET A 27 -13.56 0.58 -15.05
CA MET A 27 -12.81 1.27 -13.98
C MET A 27 -12.18 0.28 -12.99
N ASN A 28 -12.95 -0.73 -12.55
CA ASN A 28 -12.46 -1.79 -11.68
C ASN A 28 -11.32 -2.58 -12.34
N GLU A 29 -11.46 -2.90 -13.63
CA GLU A 29 -10.43 -3.61 -14.40
C GLU A 29 -9.17 -2.74 -14.58
N GLN A 30 -9.33 -1.45 -14.88
CA GLN A 30 -8.22 -0.51 -15.05
C GLN A 30 -7.42 -0.35 -13.76
N ALA A 31 -8.07 -0.13 -12.62
CA ALA A 31 -7.40 0.00 -11.32
C ALA A 31 -6.60 -1.28 -10.97
N ASN A 32 -7.21 -2.45 -11.17
CA ASN A 32 -6.54 -3.72 -10.93
C ASN A 32 -5.38 -3.98 -11.91
N SER A 33 -5.51 -3.56 -13.18
CA SER A 33 -4.45 -3.65 -14.18
C SER A 33 -3.25 -2.77 -13.81
N SER A 34 -3.50 -1.54 -13.35
CA SER A 34 -2.47 -0.63 -12.88
C SER A 34 -1.71 -1.20 -11.67
N ALA A 35 -2.43 -1.68 -10.65
CA ALA A 35 -1.83 -2.36 -9.50
C ALA A 35 -0.96 -3.57 -9.93
N THR A 36 -1.45 -4.37 -10.87
CA THR A 36 -0.73 -5.53 -11.42
C THR A 36 0.57 -5.12 -12.12
N LEU A 37 0.55 -4.02 -12.87
CA LEU A 37 1.74 -3.49 -13.54
C LEU A 37 2.81 -3.06 -12.53
N ILE A 38 2.42 -2.31 -11.49
CA ILE A 38 3.37 -1.88 -10.45
C ILE A 38 3.91 -3.07 -9.66
N LYS A 39 3.07 -4.05 -9.31
CA LYS A 39 3.51 -5.31 -8.70
C LYS A 39 4.58 -6.01 -9.54
N LYS A 40 4.37 -6.13 -10.85
CA LYS A 40 5.37 -6.72 -11.77
C LYS A 40 6.68 -5.94 -11.77
N ARG A 41 6.64 -4.60 -11.67
CA ARG A 41 7.84 -3.76 -11.54
C ARG A 41 8.57 -4.03 -10.22
N ALA A 42 7.85 -4.05 -9.10
CA ALA A 42 8.42 -4.39 -7.78
C ALA A 42 9.10 -5.77 -7.81
N GLN A 43 8.44 -6.79 -8.36
CA GLN A 43 9.02 -8.12 -8.53
C GLN A 43 10.27 -8.14 -9.43
N LYS A 44 10.31 -7.32 -10.48
CA LYS A 44 11.50 -7.17 -11.32
C LYS A 44 12.66 -6.53 -10.54
N THR A 45 12.39 -5.50 -9.76
CA THR A 45 13.39 -4.87 -8.87
C THR A 45 13.90 -5.87 -7.84
N LEU A 46 13.01 -6.67 -7.22
CA LEU A 46 13.39 -7.75 -6.30
C LEU A 46 14.34 -8.74 -6.96
N ARG A 47 14.03 -9.22 -8.17
CA ARG A 47 14.94 -10.11 -8.92
C ARG A 47 16.30 -9.47 -9.17
N THR A 48 16.33 -8.17 -9.44
CA THR A 48 17.57 -7.41 -9.63
C THR A 48 18.40 -7.37 -8.35
N LEU A 49 17.77 -7.11 -7.19
CA LEU A 49 18.42 -7.16 -5.89
C LEU A 49 18.94 -8.57 -5.55
N SER A 50 18.15 -9.61 -5.81
CA SER A 50 18.56 -11.01 -5.61
C SER A 50 19.77 -11.38 -6.45
N THR A 51 19.89 -10.87 -7.68
CA THR A 51 21.11 -11.03 -8.50
C THR A 51 22.29 -10.25 -7.91
N LYS A 52 22.07 -9.00 -7.48
CA LYS A 52 23.12 -8.15 -6.89
C LYS A 52 23.74 -8.78 -5.64
N TYR A 53 22.91 -9.34 -4.78
CA TYR A 53 23.34 -9.98 -3.51
C TYR A 53 23.39 -11.51 -3.61
N ALA A 54 23.55 -12.08 -4.81
CA ALA A 54 23.51 -13.53 -5.03
C ALA A 54 24.54 -14.32 -4.23
N LYS A 55 25.67 -13.69 -3.86
CA LYS A 55 26.73 -14.31 -3.03
C LYS A 55 26.48 -14.18 -1.52
N THR A 56 25.47 -13.44 -1.11
CA THR A 56 25.11 -13.26 0.30
C THR A 56 24.23 -14.43 0.73
N ALA A 57 24.77 -15.31 1.57
CA ALA A 57 24.06 -16.49 2.05
C ALA A 57 22.73 -16.10 2.70
N GLY A 58 21.66 -16.82 2.34
CA GLY A 58 20.31 -16.59 2.87
C GLY A 58 19.56 -15.38 2.31
N PHE A 59 20.23 -14.45 1.59
CA PHE A 59 19.59 -13.22 1.11
C PHE A 59 18.38 -13.51 0.23
N LYS A 60 18.56 -14.31 -0.83
CA LYS A 60 17.47 -14.63 -1.76
C LYS A 60 16.28 -15.28 -1.05
N THR A 61 16.55 -16.24 -0.16
CA THR A 61 15.51 -16.93 0.62
C THR A 61 14.71 -15.93 1.47
N LYS A 62 15.39 -15.06 2.21
CA LYS A 62 14.73 -14.05 3.04
C LYS A 62 13.99 -13.00 2.23
N MET A 63 14.49 -12.66 1.05
CA MET A 63 13.85 -11.72 0.14
C MET A 63 12.56 -12.30 -0.48
N ASP A 64 12.60 -13.56 -0.89
CA ASP A 64 11.42 -14.26 -1.41
C ASP A 64 10.35 -14.44 -0.31
N GLU A 65 10.77 -14.84 0.90
CA GLU A 65 9.91 -14.93 2.09
C GLU A 65 9.28 -13.58 2.44
N ALA A 66 10.07 -12.50 2.48
CA ALA A 66 9.58 -11.16 2.75
C ALA A 66 8.54 -10.71 1.71
N GLN A 67 8.75 -11.03 0.43
CA GLN A 67 7.78 -10.68 -0.61
C GLN A 67 6.48 -11.47 -0.47
N GLU A 68 6.53 -12.76 -0.15
CA GLU A 68 5.32 -13.54 0.09
C GLU A 68 4.52 -12.98 1.28
N LEU A 69 5.21 -12.68 2.39
CA LEU A 69 4.61 -12.08 3.57
C LEU A 69 4.03 -10.69 3.27
N TYR A 70 4.66 -9.92 2.39
CA TYR A 70 4.14 -8.64 1.93
C TYR A 70 2.80 -8.79 1.20
N GLU A 71 2.66 -9.77 0.32
CA GLU A 71 1.40 -10.04 -0.38
C GLU A 71 0.28 -10.42 0.59
N ASN A 72 0.61 -11.23 1.61
CA ASN A 72 -0.33 -11.58 2.68
C ASN A 72 -0.75 -10.33 3.48
N PHE A 73 0.19 -9.44 3.77
CA PHE A 73 -0.11 -8.17 4.42
C PHE A 73 -1.01 -7.27 3.55
N VAL A 74 -0.73 -7.12 2.25
CA VAL A 74 -1.59 -6.36 1.32
C VAL A 74 -3.03 -6.86 1.37
N GLN A 75 -3.24 -8.17 1.30
CA GLN A 75 -4.59 -8.73 1.37
C GLN A 75 -5.25 -8.51 2.74
N ALA A 76 -4.50 -8.70 3.83
CA ALA A 76 -5.01 -8.46 5.16
C ALA A 76 -5.37 -6.99 5.40
N HIS A 77 -4.60 -6.06 4.85
CA HIS A 77 -4.88 -4.62 4.90
C HIS A 77 -6.15 -4.23 4.12
N ILE A 78 -6.41 -4.86 2.98
CA ILE A 78 -7.67 -4.68 2.25
C ILE A 78 -8.85 -5.18 3.09
N ASN A 79 -8.72 -6.35 3.71
CA ASN A 79 -9.75 -6.90 4.58
C ASN A 79 -9.99 -6.01 5.82
N GLU A 80 -8.93 -5.38 6.34
CA GLU A 80 -9.00 -4.37 7.41
C GLU A 80 -9.80 -3.15 6.93
N ARG A 81 -9.57 -2.67 5.70
CA ARG A 81 -10.25 -1.51 5.10
C ARG A 81 -11.73 -1.77 4.80
N PHE A 82 -12.04 -2.96 4.29
CA PHE A 82 -13.36 -3.41 3.85
C PHE A 82 -13.79 -4.69 4.60
N PRO A 83 -14.06 -4.61 5.91
CA PRO A 83 -14.49 -5.75 6.70
C PRO A 83 -15.88 -6.24 6.25
N VAL A 84 -15.95 -7.50 5.82
CA VAL A 84 -17.21 -8.17 5.43
C VAL A 84 -17.54 -9.26 6.46
N PRO A 85 -18.57 -9.09 7.31
CA PRO A 85 -19.00 -10.13 8.23
C PRO A 85 -19.39 -11.43 7.53
N LYS A 86 -19.22 -12.56 8.21
CA LYS A 86 -19.55 -13.86 7.65
C LYS A 86 -21.03 -13.91 7.24
N GLY A 87 -21.29 -14.29 5.99
CA GLY A 87 -22.64 -14.38 5.44
C GLY A 87 -23.19 -13.06 4.87
N GLU A 88 -22.41 -11.99 4.92
CA GLU A 88 -22.72 -10.73 4.23
C GLU A 88 -22.07 -10.70 2.84
N ASP A 89 -22.63 -9.87 1.98
CA ASP A 89 -22.15 -9.59 0.63
C ASP A 89 -21.38 -8.27 0.61
N ASP A 90 -20.21 -8.25 -0.02
CA ASP A 90 -19.34 -7.08 -0.09
C ASP A 90 -20.00 -5.93 -0.88
N ARG A 91 -20.67 -6.23 -2.00
CA ARG A 91 -21.39 -5.24 -2.80
C ARG A 91 -22.58 -4.66 -2.06
N ALA A 92 -23.23 -5.42 -1.19
CA ALA A 92 -24.30 -4.91 -0.33
C ALA A 92 -23.77 -3.91 0.72
N LEU A 93 -22.51 -4.04 1.15
CA LEU A 93 -21.89 -3.15 2.14
C LEU A 93 -21.21 -1.93 1.52
N TYR A 94 -20.49 -2.12 0.43
CA TYR A 94 -19.58 -1.11 -0.14
C TYR A 94 -19.91 -0.73 -1.59
N GLY A 95 -20.90 -1.37 -2.20
CA GLY A 95 -21.32 -1.11 -3.57
C GLY A 95 -20.32 -1.59 -4.62
N SER A 96 -20.60 -1.26 -5.87
CA SER A 96 -19.79 -1.67 -7.03
C SER A 96 -18.46 -0.90 -7.17
N ILE A 97 -18.28 0.19 -6.43
CA ILE A 97 -17.07 1.02 -6.42
C ILE A 97 -15.92 0.35 -5.65
N GLU A 98 -16.24 -0.57 -4.74
CA GLU A 98 -15.28 -1.27 -3.88
C GLU A 98 -14.14 -1.92 -4.69
N GLY A 99 -14.45 -2.57 -5.81
CA GLY A 99 -13.44 -3.19 -6.67
C GLY A 99 -12.39 -2.21 -7.22
N SER A 100 -12.79 -0.98 -7.57
CA SER A 100 -11.86 0.07 -8.01
C SER A 100 -11.03 0.58 -6.84
N CYS A 101 -11.66 0.82 -5.69
CA CYS A 101 -10.98 1.26 -4.48
C CYS A 101 -9.93 0.26 -3.99
N VAL A 102 -10.25 -1.04 -4.02
CA VAL A 102 -9.30 -2.11 -3.73
C VAL A 102 -8.14 -2.10 -4.72
N GLY A 103 -8.40 -1.87 -6.00
CA GLY A 103 -7.36 -1.72 -7.03
C GLY A 103 -6.42 -0.55 -6.73
N ASN A 104 -6.96 0.61 -6.37
CA ASN A 104 -6.18 1.81 -6.04
C ASN A 104 -5.31 1.61 -4.80
N ILE A 105 -5.87 1.04 -3.73
CA ILE A 105 -5.11 0.74 -2.50
C ILE A 105 -3.97 -0.24 -2.80
N LYS A 106 -4.23 -1.29 -3.57
CA LYS A 106 -3.17 -2.21 -4.02
C LYS A 106 -2.09 -1.48 -4.80
N GLU A 107 -2.46 -0.60 -5.72
CA GLU A 107 -1.50 0.19 -6.49
C GLU A 107 -0.61 1.05 -5.58
N GLU A 108 -1.19 1.76 -4.62
CA GLU A 108 -0.46 2.58 -3.65
C GLU A 108 0.51 1.74 -2.82
N MET A 109 0.06 0.60 -2.30
CA MET A 109 0.91 -0.34 -1.57
C MET A 109 2.06 -0.84 -2.47
N TYR A 110 1.79 -1.24 -3.71
CA TYR A 110 2.85 -1.71 -4.60
C TYR A 110 3.81 -0.60 -5.04
N LYS A 111 3.34 0.65 -5.15
CA LYS A 111 4.21 1.81 -5.39
C LYS A 111 5.14 2.03 -4.22
N ALA A 112 4.61 2.06 -2.99
CA ALA A 112 5.40 2.17 -1.78
C ALA A 112 6.46 1.07 -1.70
N ARG A 113 6.09 -0.18 -1.99
CA ARG A 113 7.04 -1.31 -2.04
C ARG A 113 8.08 -1.14 -3.14
N LEU A 114 7.70 -0.69 -4.33
CA LEU A 114 8.64 -0.45 -5.43
C LEU A 114 9.66 0.63 -5.05
N ASP A 115 9.20 1.75 -4.50
CA ASP A 115 10.04 2.87 -4.07
C ASP A 115 11.00 2.42 -2.97
N GLU A 116 10.48 1.67 -2.00
CA GLU A 116 11.24 1.05 -0.94
C GLU A 116 12.35 0.16 -1.52
N LEU A 117 12.03 -0.80 -2.40
CA LEU A 117 13.01 -1.68 -3.06
C LEU A 117 14.07 -0.93 -3.88
N ASN A 118 13.67 0.14 -4.57
CA ASN A 118 14.60 0.99 -5.32
C ASN A 118 15.59 1.71 -4.39
N ALA A 119 15.17 2.05 -3.17
CA ALA A 119 16.01 2.71 -2.18
C ALA A 119 17.04 1.78 -1.52
N TRP A 120 16.94 0.46 -1.66
CA TRP A 120 17.86 -0.49 -1.01
C TRP A 120 19.33 -0.37 -1.46
N SER A 121 19.58 0.29 -2.60
CA SER A 121 20.93 0.51 -3.10
C SER A 121 21.53 1.85 -2.69
N GLN A 122 20.80 2.67 -1.93
CA GLN A 122 21.26 3.99 -1.52
C GLN A 122 22.20 3.90 -0.30
N PRO A 123 23.25 4.75 -0.24
CA PRO A 123 24.12 4.82 0.93
C PRO A 123 23.31 5.22 2.18
N LEU A 124 23.53 4.50 3.28
CA LEU A 124 22.91 4.84 4.56
C LEU A 124 23.85 5.74 5.38
N PRO A 125 23.31 6.72 6.13
CA PRO A 125 24.12 7.52 7.03
C PRO A 125 24.77 6.62 8.10
N LYS A 126 25.85 7.10 8.72
CA LYS A 126 26.40 6.44 9.91
C LYS A 126 25.38 6.52 11.05
N ALA A 127 25.29 5.47 11.87
CA ALA A 127 24.53 5.48 13.12
C ALA A 127 25.16 4.55 14.14
N ASP A 128 24.81 4.83 15.39
CA ASP A 128 25.08 3.97 16.53
C ASP A 128 23.95 2.94 16.72
N LEU A 129 24.31 1.70 17.05
CA LEU A 129 23.36 0.59 17.20
C LEU A 129 22.44 0.78 18.42
N ALA A 130 22.96 1.30 19.53
CA ALA A 130 22.15 1.54 20.72
C ALA A 130 21.13 2.65 20.47
N ALA A 131 21.54 3.71 19.76
CA ALA A 131 20.66 4.79 19.33
C ALA A 131 19.52 4.28 18.42
N LEU A 132 19.81 3.42 17.44
CA LEU A 132 18.78 2.83 16.58
C LEU A 132 17.80 1.94 17.36
N LYS A 133 18.28 1.11 18.29
CA LYS A 133 17.40 0.29 19.14
C LYS A 133 16.50 1.15 20.04
N ALA A 134 17.05 2.23 20.61
CA ALA A 134 16.27 3.18 21.39
C ALA A 134 15.21 3.91 20.54
N GLU A 135 15.57 4.32 19.31
CA GLU A 135 14.61 4.90 18.37
C GLU A 135 13.52 3.89 18.00
N TYR A 136 13.89 2.64 17.70
CA TYR A 136 12.94 1.57 17.41
C TYR A 136 11.92 1.41 18.54
N ASN A 137 12.37 1.29 19.78
CA ASN A 137 11.47 1.14 20.94
C ASN A 137 10.48 2.31 21.05
N LYS A 138 10.91 3.54 20.75
CA LYS A 138 10.03 4.72 20.74
C LYS A 138 8.97 4.64 19.64
N VAL A 139 9.36 4.27 18.42
CA VAL A 139 8.41 4.19 17.30
C VAL A 139 7.48 2.99 17.41
N ASP A 140 7.95 1.86 17.94
CA ASP A 140 7.15 0.67 18.22
C ASP A 140 6.12 0.95 19.32
N LYS A 141 6.51 1.65 20.39
CA LYS A 141 5.55 2.14 21.39
C LYS A 141 4.48 3.03 20.75
N THR A 142 4.88 3.94 19.86
CA THR A 142 3.93 4.84 19.17
C THR A 142 2.95 4.05 18.30
N LEU A 143 3.45 3.06 17.56
CA LEU A 143 2.62 2.16 16.76
C LEU A 143 1.60 1.44 17.65
N ASN A 144 2.05 0.83 18.75
CA ASN A 144 1.18 0.11 19.68
C ASN A 144 0.10 1.02 20.30
N ASP A 145 0.48 2.24 20.70
CA ASP A 145 -0.47 3.23 21.23
C ASP A 145 -1.54 3.61 20.18
N VAL A 146 -1.15 3.74 18.90
CA VAL A 146 -2.09 3.99 17.79
C VAL A 146 -2.97 2.77 17.53
N TYR A 147 -2.39 1.58 17.44
CA TYR A 147 -3.10 0.32 17.20
C TYR A 147 -4.22 0.10 18.24
N VAL A 148 -3.93 0.28 19.53
CA VAL A 148 -4.93 0.15 20.59
C VAL A 148 -6.08 1.14 20.40
N LYS A 149 -5.77 2.41 20.09
CA LYS A 149 -6.79 3.44 19.83
C LYS A 149 -7.68 3.08 18.64
N VAL A 150 -7.10 2.61 17.54
CA VAL A 150 -7.86 2.17 16.36
C VAL A 150 -8.74 0.97 16.69
N LYS A 151 -8.20 -0.02 17.41
CA LYS A 151 -8.93 -1.24 17.79
C LYS A 151 -10.13 -1.00 18.69
N SER A 152 -10.12 0.09 19.48
CA SER A 152 -11.25 0.55 20.30
C SER A 152 -12.03 1.73 19.71
N GLY A 153 -11.64 2.20 18.52
CA GLY A 153 -12.15 3.42 17.90
C GLY A 153 -13.51 3.24 17.23
N SER A 154 -13.94 4.25 16.47
CA SER A 154 -15.25 4.26 15.81
C SER A 154 -15.44 3.10 14.82
N ALA A 155 -14.41 2.75 14.04
CA ALA A 155 -14.44 1.61 13.11
C ALA A 155 -14.65 0.25 13.81
N ALA A 156 -14.33 0.16 15.11
CA ALA A 156 -14.56 -1.04 15.89
C ALA A 156 -16.00 -1.18 16.41
N LYS A 157 -16.89 -0.25 16.10
CA LYS A 157 -18.30 -0.26 16.54
C LYS A 157 -19.22 -0.75 15.41
N GLY A 158 -20.50 -0.94 15.74
CA GLY A 158 -21.52 -1.29 14.76
C GLY A 158 -21.41 -2.69 14.17
N LYS A 159 -22.09 -2.91 13.04
CA LYS A 159 -22.27 -4.22 12.39
C LYS A 159 -20.95 -4.84 11.93
N THR A 160 -20.07 -4.05 11.31
CA THR A 160 -18.78 -4.52 10.80
C THR A 160 -17.68 -4.58 11.88
N GLY A 161 -17.88 -3.92 13.03
CA GLY A 161 -16.89 -3.75 14.09
C GLY A 161 -16.19 -5.03 14.58
N PRO A 162 -16.90 -6.14 14.85
CA PRO A 162 -16.25 -7.40 15.23
C PRO A 162 -15.30 -7.94 14.16
N THR A 163 -15.74 -7.93 12.90
CA THR A 163 -14.93 -8.34 11.75
C THR A 163 -13.75 -7.40 11.54
N PHE A 164 -13.97 -6.09 11.66
CA PHE A 164 -12.91 -5.08 11.61
C PHE A 164 -11.81 -5.37 12.63
N ARG A 165 -12.14 -5.57 13.92
CA ARG A 165 -11.13 -5.83 14.96
C ARG A 165 -10.31 -7.09 14.69
N LYS A 166 -10.95 -8.13 14.11
CA LYS A 166 -10.27 -9.34 13.69
C LYS A 166 -9.31 -9.02 12.54
N ASN A 167 -9.81 -8.40 11.47
CA ASN A 167 -9.01 -8.10 10.28
C ASN A 167 -7.86 -7.13 10.57
N LEU A 168 -8.07 -6.14 11.44
CA LEU A 168 -7.00 -5.26 11.97
C LEU A 168 -5.91 -6.06 12.69
N THR A 169 -6.29 -7.06 13.49
CA THR A 169 -5.31 -7.93 14.16
C THR A 169 -4.57 -8.81 13.16
N ASP A 170 -5.28 -9.39 12.18
CA ASP A 170 -4.68 -10.22 11.14
C ASP A 170 -3.71 -9.40 10.26
N ALA A 171 -4.08 -8.17 9.89
CA ALA A 171 -3.24 -7.24 9.15
C ALA A 171 -1.99 -6.86 9.92
N GLU A 172 -2.11 -6.58 11.22
CA GLU A 172 -0.97 -6.25 12.06
C GLU A 172 0.01 -7.43 12.21
N VAL A 173 -0.52 -8.65 12.40
CA VAL A 173 0.31 -9.87 12.47
C VAL A 173 1.02 -10.14 11.14
N ALA A 174 0.31 -10.04 10.02
CA ALA A 174 0.91 -10.21 8.69
C ALA A 174 1.99 -9.15 8.41
N TRP A 175 1.73 -7.89 8.81
CA TRP A 175 2.70 -6.81 8.71
C TRP A 175 3.95 -7.07 9.57
N ILE A 176 3.81 -7.53 10.82
CA ILE A 176 4.95 -7.84 11.69
C ILE A 176 5.82 -8.94 11.07
N ALA A 177 5.20 -9.99 10.51
CA ALA A 177 5.92 -11.06 9.83
C ALA A 177 6.70 -10.52 8.63
N PHE A 178 6.05 -9.74 7.77
CA PHE A 178 6.70 -9.04 6.65
C PHE A 178 7.87 -8.17 7.12
N ARG A 179 7.64 -7.26 8.07
CA ARG A 179 8.65 -6.34 8.60
C ARG A 179 9.88 -7.09 9.07
N ASN A 180 9.68 -8.16 9.85
CA ASN A 180 10.79 -8.92 10.41
C ASN A 180 11.61 -9.58 9.29
N SER A 181 10.95 -10.30 8.36
CA SER A 181 11.64 -10.96 7.24
C SER A 181 12.35 -9.97 6.31
N ASP A 182 11.72 -8.84 6.02
CA ASP A 182 12.27 -7.81 5.15
C ASP A 182 13.47 -7.09 5.80
N SER A 183 13.38 -6.82 7.10
CA SER A 183 14.51 -6.26 7.86
C SER A 183 15.69 -7.21 7.97
N ASP A 184 15.45 -8.53 8.05
CA ASP A 184 16.49 -9.56 8.02
C ASP A 184 17.15 -9.62 6.64
N ALA A 185 16.37 -9.61 5.55
CA ALA A 185 16.90 -9.53 4.18
C ALA A 185 17.75 -8.26 3.99
N PHE A 186 17.28 -7.12 4.50
CA PHE A 186 18.02 -5.86 4.40
C PHE A 186 19.33 -5.88 5.20
N ALA A 187 19.32 -6.50 6.39
CA ALA A 187 20.52 -6.72 7.21
C ALA A 187 21.59 -7.52 6.46
N LEU A 188 21.17 -8.58 5.77
CA LEU A 188 22.06 -9.41 4.95
C LEU A 188 22.70 -8.59 3.83
N SER A 189 21.95 -7.69 3.17
CA SER A 189 22.48 -6.87 2.08
C SER A 189 23.60 -5.90 2.51
N GLY A 190 23.50 -5.35 3.73
CA GLY A 190 24.49 -4.44 4.30
C GLY A 190 25.56 -5.13 5.16
N GLY A 191 25.42 -6.43 5.42
CA GLY A 191 26.31 -7.19 6.30
C GLY A 191 26.33 -6.69 7.75
N SER A 192 25.29 -6.00 8.22
CA SER A 192 25.27 -5.37 9.54
C SER A 192 23.87 -5.29 10.15
N GLU A 193 23.81 -5.55 11.44
CA GLU A 193 22.60 -5.42 12.26
C GLU A 193 22.05 -3.98 12.27
N LEU A 194 22.86 -2.96 11.98
CA LEU A 194 22.40 -1.57 11.84
C LEU A 194 21.33 -1.43 10.75
N PHE A 195 21.46 -2.18 9.66
CA PHE A 195 20.53 -2.13 8.54
C PHE A 195 19.16 -2.69 8.97
N LYS A 196 19.15 -3.79 9.74
CA LYS A 196 17.93 -4.38 10.31
C LYS A 196 17.11 -3.33 11.05
N TRP A 197 17.70 -2.67 12.04
CA TRP A 197 16.99 -1.72 12.89
C TRP A 197 16.51 -0.49 12.12
N ARG A 198 17.30 0.01 11.16
CA ARG A 198 16.85 1.08 10.27
C ARG A 198 15.59 0.69 9.52
N LYS A 199 15.57 -0.52 8.95
CA LYS A 199 14.42 -1.02 8.21
C LYS A 199 13.20 -1.23 9.10
N MET A 200 13.41 -1.78 10.30
CA MET A 200 12.33 -1.91 11.28
C MET A 200 11.73 -0.54 11.65
N ILE A 201 12.55 0.49 11.86
CA ILE A 201 12.07 1.86 12.16
C ILE A 201 11.27 2.43 10.99
N GLU A 202 11.80 2.33 9.77
CA GLU A 202 11.15 2.82 8.54
C GLU A 202 9.76 2.22 8.37
N LEU A 203 9.68 0.88 8.37
CA LEU A 203 8.42 0.15 8.18
C LEU A 203 7.45 0.43 9.34
N THR A 204 7.94 0.56 10.58
CA THR A 204 7.09 0.85 11.76
C THR A 204 6.49 2.26 11.68
N LYS A 205 7.26 3.26 11.22
CA LYS A 205 6.73 4.61 10.97
C LYS A 205 5.68 4.59 9.85
N SER A 206 5.93 3.85 8.78
CA SER A 206 5.00 3.71 7.66
C SER A 206 3.67 3.09 8.11
N ARG A 207 3.70 1.95 8.82
CA ARG A 207 2.48 1.32 9.37
C ARG A 207 1.76 2.21 10.37
N THR A 208 2.49 2.95 11.20
CA THR A 208 1.89 3.95 12.10
C THR A 208 1.12 5.02 11.31
N GLY A 209 1.65 5.44 10.15
CA GLY A 209 0.98 6.37 9.24
C GLY A 209 -0.36 5.81 8.73
N GLN A 210 -0.34 4.59 8.19
CA GLN A 210 -1.54 3.89 7.72
C GLN A 210 -2.60 3.76 8.82
N LEU A 211 -2.19 3.35 10.03
CA LEU A 211 -3.13 3.22 11.15
C LEU A 211 -3.71 4.56 11.61
N LYS A 212 -2.96 5.66 11.46
CA LYS A 212 -3.47 6.99 11.82
C LYS A 212 -4.59 7.46 10.90
N GLU A 213 -4.73 6.93 9.69
CA GLU A 213 -5.87 7.26 8.82
C GLU A 213 -7.21 6.95 9.50
N TRP A 214 -7.30 5.86 10.26
CA TRP A 214 -8.48 5.51 11.05
C TRP A 214 -8.80 6.50 12.19
N LEU A 215 -7.78 7.19 12.70
CA LEU A 215 -7.94 8.20 13.75
C LEU A 215 -8.23 9.58 13.17
N ASN A 216 -7.60 9.88 12.04
CA ASN A 216 -7.78 11.15 11.34
C ASN A 216 -9.14 11.22 10.66
N GLY A 217 -9.67 10.08 10.21
CA GLY A 217 -10.92 9.99 9.50
C GLY A 217 -10.82 10.39 8.02
N ALA A 218 -11.84 10.01 7.26
CA ALA A 218 -11.99 10.31 5.85
C ALA A 218 -12.81 11.59 5.62
N GLU A 219 -12.52 12.29 4.53
CA GLU A 219 -13.33 13.44 4.10
C GLU A 219 -14.70 12.96 3.61
N GLU A 220 -15.72 13.81 3.78
CA GLU A 220 -17.02 13.56 3.18
C GLU A 220 -16.88 13.49 1.64
N GLY A 221 -17.43 12.43 1.03
CA GLY A 221 -17.30 12.18 -0.40
C GLY A 221 -16.07 11.36 -0.81
N ASP A 222 -15.17 10.99 0.10
CA ASP A 222 -14.16 9.97 -0.19
C ASP A 222 -14.83 8.58 -0.31
N VAL A 223 -15.19 8.22 -1.54
CA VAL A 223 -15.86 6.95 -1.86
C VAL A 223 -14.98 5.72 -1.68
N CYS A 224 -13.66 5.89 -1.55
CA CYS A 224 -12.71 4.80 -1.30
C CYS A 224 -12.29 4.71 0.18
N SER A 225 -13.01 5.42 1.04
CA SER A 225 -12.82 5.41 2.49
C SER A 225 -13.31 4.17 3.22
N GLY A 226 -13.86 3.15 2.53
CA GLY A 226 -14.25 1.87 3.14
C GLY A 226 -14.93 2.02 4.51
N SER A 227 -14.36 1.40 5.55
CA SER A 227 -14.84 1.54 6.94
C SER A 227 -14.15 2.63 7.77
N ILE A 228 -13.27 3.46 7.20
CA ILE A 228 -12.65 4.58 7.95
C ILE A 228 -13.76 5.55 8.38
N PRO A 229 -13.80 5.98 9.65
CA PRO A 229 -14.80 6.93 10.11
C PRO A 229 -14.65 8.27 9.40
N LEU A 230 -15.74 9.00 9.18
CA LEU A 230 -15.65 10.36 8.68
C LEU A 230 -14.96 11.28 9.70
N LYS A 231 -14.27 12.30 9.19
CA LYS A 231 -13.77 13.41 10.01
C LYS A 231 -14.94 14.04 10.78
N GLN A 232 -14.69 14.31 12.06
CA GLN A 232 -15.61 15.06 12.92
C GLN A 232 -15.33 16.56 12.82
#